data_AF-A0A3B0SCT5-F1
#
_entry.id   AF-A0A3B0SCT5-F1
#
_cell.length_a   1.000
_cell.length_b   1.000
_cell.length_c   1.000
_cell.angle_alpha   90.00
_cell.angle_beta   90.00
_cell.angle_gamma   90.00
#
_symmetry.space_group_name_H-M   'P 1'
#
loop_
_entity.id
_entity.type
_entity.pdbx_description
1 polymer ?
#
loop_
_entity_poly.entity_id
_entity_poly.type
_entity_poly.pdbx_seq_one_letter_code
_entity_poly.pdbx_strand_id
1 'polypeptide(L)'
;MSARDFFKLTPDGAQIFVRASPSAAKDEITGLWQGADDERRLAIKVAAPPDKGKANAAIIKLLAKALGVPKSTLSVSAGETARLKTIT
;
A
#
# COMPACT_ATOMS: atom_id res chain seq x y z
N MET A 1 4.17 -11.29 22.44
CA MET A 1 4.74 -10.28 21.53
C MET A 1 3.72 -10.06 20.43
N SER A 2 2.98 -8.94 20.48
CA SER A 2 1.89 -8.70 19.52
C SER A 2 2.51 -8.29 18.19
N ALA A 3 2.26 -9.08 17.14
CA ALA A 3 2.68 -8.71 15.80
C ALA A 3 2.08 -7.35 15.43
N ARG A 4 2.86 -6.51 14.76
CA ARG A 4 2.36 -5.22 14.29
C ARG A 4 1.41 -5.45 13.13
N ASP A 5 0.25 -4.80 13.16
CA ASP A 5 -0.68 -4.83 12.03
C ASP A 5 -0.10 -4.09 10.83
N PHE A 6 -0.60 -4.44 9.64
CA PHE A 6 -0.27 -3.74 8.39
C PHE A 6 -0.98 -2.40 8.25
N PHE A 7 -1.71 -1.98 9.29
CA PHE A 7 -2.37 -0.69 9.37
C PHE A 7 -2.31 -0.15 10.79
N LYS A 8 -2.58 1.15 10.93
CA LYS A 8 -2.73 1.84 12.22
C LYS A 8 -3.91 2.77 12.12
N LEU A 9 -4.83 2.72 13.08
CA LEU A 9 -5.90 3.71 13.18
C LEU A 9 -5.34 5.03 13.73
N THR A 10 -5.81 6.12 13.16
CA THR A 10 -5.52 7.50 13.58
C THR A 10 -6.82 8.19 13.94
N PRO A 11 -6.82 9.26 14.75
CA PRO A 11 -8.04 10.02 15.04
C PRO A 11 -8.78 10.47 13.77
N ASP A 12 -8.03 10.77 12.72
CA ASP A 12 -8.55 11.29 11.44
C ASP A 12 -8.75 10.22 10.36
N GLY A 13 -8.54 8.92 10.67
CA GLY A 13 -8.65 7.85 9.67
C GLY A 13 -7.77 6.63 9.94
N ALA A 14 -7.06 6.15 8.92
CA ALA A 14 -6.17 5.01 9.04
C ALA A 14 -4.92 5.18 8.17
N GLN A 15 -3.78 4.72 8.69
CA GLN A 15 -2.55 4.55 7.93
C GLN A 15 -2.41 3.09 7.53
N ILE A 16 -2.21 2.82 6.25
CA ILE A 16 -2.01 1.47 5.70
C ILE A 16 -0.56 1.37 5.22
N PHE A 17 0.17 0.40 5.75
CA PHE A 17 1.54 0.11 5.35
C PHE A 17 1.53 -0.89 4.20
N VAL A 18 2.11 -0.47 3.08
CA VAL A 18 2.09 -1.22 1.82
C VAL A 18 3.52 -1.51 1.39
N ARG A 19 3.72 -2.69 0.78
CA ARG A 19 4.90 -3.01 -0.01
C ARG A 19 4.49 -3.16 -1.47
N ALA A 20 4.94 -2.23 -2.29
CA ALA A 20 4.72 -2.20 -3.73
C ALA A 20 5.78 -3.00 -4.49
N SER A 21 5.31 -3.88 -5.36
CA SER A 21 6.09 -4.58 -6.36
C SER A 21 5.61 -4.14 -7.76
N PRO A 22 6.30 -3.16 -8.38
CA PRO A 22 5.94 -2.67 -9.70
C PRO A 22 6.33 -3.66 -10.81
N SER A 23 5.87 -3.40 -12.04
CA SER A 23 6.12 -4.23 -13.22
C SER A 23 5.62 -5.68 -13.08
N ALA A 24 4.51 -5.89 -12.37
CA ALA A 24 3.85 -7.19 -12.28
C ALA A 24 2.98 -7.48 -13.51
N ALA A 25 2.54 -8.72 -13.67
CA ALA A 25 1.62 -9.08 -14.76
C ALA A 25 0.22 -8.45 -14.63
N LYS A 26 -0.21 -8.16 -13.39
CA LYS A 26 -1.52 -7.57 -13.08
C LYS A 26 -1.48 -6.83 -11.73
N ASP A 27 -2.47 -5.96 -11.52
CA ASP A 27 -2.69 -5.28 -10.25
C ASP A 27 -3.40 -6.23 -9.26
N GLU A 28 -2.73 -6.60 -8.17
CA GLU A 28 -3.29 -7.53 -7.18
C GLU A 28 -2.72 -7.32 -5.77
N ILE A 29 -3.56 -7.56 -4.76
CA ILE A 29 -3.16 -7.66 -3.36
C ILE A 29 -2.80 -9.12 -3.11
N THR A 30 -1.54 -9.40 -2.82
CA THR A 30 -1.04 -10.79 -2.70
C THR A 30 -0.99 -11.29 -1.26
N GLY A 31 -1.54 -10.53 -0.31
CA GLY A 31 -1.57 -10.88 1.11
C GLY A 31 -0.62 -10.01 1.94
N LEU A 32 -0.09 -10.58 3.03
CA LEU A 32 0.79 -9.87 3.94
C LEU A 32 2.25 -10.22 3.66
N TRP A 33 3.09 -9.20 3.67
CA TRP A 33 4.54 -9.33 3.72
C TRP A 33 5.01 -9.12 5.16
N GLN A 34 5.88 -9.99 5.63
CA GLN A 34 6.56 -9.86 6.91
C GLN A 34 8.01 -9.39 6.69
N GLY A 35 8.38 -8.30 7.35
CA GLY A 35 9.72 -7.75 7.37
C GLY A 35 10.50 -8.18 8.61
N ALA A 36 11.60 -7.47 8.87
CA ALA A 36 12.31 -7.60 10.14
C ALA A 36 11.46 -7.06 11.31
N ASP A 37 11.78 -7.47 12.54
CA ASP A 37 11.17 -6.97 13.77
C ASP A 37 9.62 -7.02 13.80
N ASP A 38 9.04 -8.13 13.32
CA ASP A 38 7.60 -8.35 13.25
C ASP A 38 6.81 -7.27 12.47
N GLU A 39 7.48 -6.56 11.56
CA GLU A 39 6.82 -5.61 10.67
C GLU A 39 5.91 -6.35 9.68
N ARG A 40 4.65 -5.92 9.57
CA ARG A 40 3.72 -6.41 8.54
C ARG A 40 3.34 -5.29 7.60
N ARG A 41 3.28 -5.62 6.31
CA ARG A 41 2.82 -4.69 5.27
C ARG A 41 1.93 -5.44 4.29
N LEU A 42 0.96 -4.75 3.73
CA LEU A 42 0.14 -5.30 2.67
C LEU A 42 0.98 -5.41 1.39
N ALA A 43 1.18 -6.64 0.90
CA ALA A 43 1.92 -6.91 -0.31
C ALA A 43 1.03 -6.61 -1.51
N ILE A 44 1.43 -5.63 -2.32
CA ILE A 44 0.70 -5.19 -3.49
C ILE A 44 1.61 -5.28 -4.71
N LYS A 45 1.12 -5.96 -5.73
CA LYS A 45 1.71 -5.98 -7.06
C LYS A 45 0.94 -5.04 -7.96
N VAL A 46 1.65 -4.24 -8.74
CA VAL A 46 1.07 -3.38 -9.76
C VAL A 46 1.75 -3.59 -11.09
N ALA A 47 0.97 -3.63 -12.16
CA ALA A 47 1.49 -3.71 -13.53
C ALA A 47 2.13 -2.39 -13.96
N ALA A 48 1.74 -1.28 -13.32
CA ALA A 48 2.34 0.02 -13.55
C ALA A 48 3.86 -0.02 -13.29
N PRO A 49 4.67 0.59 -14.18
CA PRO A 49 6.10 0.71 -13.96
C PRO A 49 6.39 1.61 -12.74
N PRO A 50 7.60 1.53 -12.16
CA PRO A 50 8.07 2.44 -11.10
C PRO A 50 8.39 3.84 -11.65
N ASP A 51 7.52 4.40 -12.47
CA ASP A 51 7.70 5.67 -13.17
C ASP A 51 6.78 6.74 -12.58
N LYS A 52 7.36 7.88 -12.19
CA LYS A 52 6.74 9.15 -11.77
C LYS A 52 5.25 9.08 -11.34
N GLY A 53 4.94 8.29 -10.31
CA GLY A 53 3.60 8.23 -9.71
C GLY A 53 2.59 7.27 -10.35
N LYS A 54 2.91 6.60 -11.48
CA LYS A 54 2.02 5.59 -12.07
C LYS A 54 1.78 4.41 -11.14
N ALA A 55 2.84 3.93 -10.48
CA ALA A 55 2.74 2.90 -9.44
C ALA A 55 1.86 3.36 -8.27
N ASN A 56 1.99 4.62 -7.83
CA ASN A 56 1.18 5.17 -6.73
C ASN A 56 -0.30 5.22 -7.11
N ALA A 57 -0.61 5.71 -8.31
CA ALA A 57 -1.98 5.76 -8.82
C ALA A 57 -2.61 4.36 -8.94
N ALA A 58 -1.85 3.36 -9.40
CA ALA A 58 -2.30 1.97 -9.47
C ALA A 58 -2.60 1.40 -8.07
N ILE A 59 -1.73 1.66 -7.09
CA ILE A 59 -1.94 1.24 -5.69
C ILE A 59 -3.19 1.88 -5.11
N ILE A 60 -3.35 3.20 -5.25
CA ILE A 60 -4.54 3.92 -4.77
C ILE A 60 -5.81 3.35 -5.42
N LYS A 61 -5.80 3.10 -6.74
CA LYS A 61 -6.93 2.52 -7.45
C LYS A 61 -7.28 1.12 -6.93
N LEU A 62 -6.27 0.29 -6.68
CA LEU A 62 -6.46 -1.08 -6.17
C LEU A 62 -7.02 -1.07 -4.75
N LEU A 63 -6.46 -0.24 -3.86
CA LEU A 63 -6.91 -0.09 -2.48
C LEU A 63 -8.30 0.50 -2.38
N ALA A 64 -8.61 1.55 -3.15
CA ALA A 64 -9.94 2.15 -3.22
C ALA A 64 -11.00 1.10 -3.58
N LYS A 65 -10.70 0.25 -4.58
CA LYS A 65 -11.59 -0.84 -4.98
C LYS A 65 -11.73 -1.92 -3.89
N ALA A 66 -10.64 -2.29 -3.23
CA ALA A 66 -10.65 -3.31 -2.18
C ALA A 66 -11.39 -2.86 -0.91
N LEU A 67 -11.26 -1.58 -0.54
CA LEU A 67 -11.88 -0.99 0.65
C LEU A 67 -13.29 -0.42 0.39
N GLY A 68 -13.68 -0.25 -0.88
CA GLY A 68 -14.96 0.34 -1.24
C GLY A 68 -15.04 1.85 -1.00
N VAL A 69 -13.90 2.55 -1.00
CA VAL A 69 -13.80 4.00 -0.72
C VAL A 69 -13.42 4.80 -1.98
N PRO A 70 -13.76 6.10 -2.07
CA PRO A 70 -13.32 6.94 -3.17
C PRO A 70 -11.79 7.08 -3.20
N LYS A 71 -11.19 7.15 -4.41
CA LYS A 71 -9.73 7.34 -4.56
C LYS A 71 -9.22 8.63 -3.92
N SER A 72 -10.07 9.66 -3.82
CA SER A 72 -9.74 10.95 -3.22
C SER A 72 -9.53 10.88 -1.71
N THR A 73 -10.03 9.82 -1.05
CA THR A 73 -9.80 9.60 0.39
C THR A 73 -8.50 8.86 0.65
N LEU A 74 -7.75 8.48 -0.39
CA LEU A 74 -6.50 7.74 -0.28
C LEU A 74 -5.36 8.55 -0.88
N SER A 75 -4.30 8.75 -0.11
CA SER A 75 -3.10 9.48 -0.52
C SER A 75 -1.84 8.76 -0.03
N VAL A 76 -0.74 8.91 -0.78
CA VAL A 76 0.57 8.42 -0.33
C VAL A 76 1.14 9.44 0.65
N SER A 77 1.23 9.08 1.93
CA SER A 77 1.81 9.94 2.97
C SER A 77 3.31 9.74 3.12
N ALA A 78 3.84 8.56 2.75
CA ALA A 78 5.27 8.29 2.79
C ALA A 78 5.70 7.25 1.75
N GLY A 79 6.98 7.31 1.35
CA GLY A 79 7.60 6.30 0.48
C GLY A 79 7.23 6.44 -1.00
N GLU A 80 6.98 7.65 -1.49
CA GLU A 80 6.58 7.88 -2.89
C GLU A 80 7.56 7.26 -3.90
N THR A 81 8.86 7.32 -3.63
CA THR A 81 9.94 6.73 -4.44
C THR A 81 10.37 5.34 -3.97
N ALA A 82 9.93 4.90 -2.79
CA ALA A 82 10.30 3.62 -2.20
C ALA A 82 9.29 2.51 -2.52
N ARG A 83 9.73 1.26 -2.40
CA ARG A 83 8.84 0.09 -2.45
C ARG A 83 7.94 0.00 -1.22
N LEU A 84 8.44 0.48 -0.08
CA LEU A 84 7.68 0.57 1.16
C LEU A 84 6.93 1.91 1.16
N LYS A 85 5.62 1.85 1.28
CA LYS A 85 4.71 3.00 1.19
C LYS A 85 3.79 3.06 2.40
N THR A 86 3.37 4.26 2.75
CA THR A 86 2.30 4.48 3.72
C THR A 86 1.18 5.23 3.01
N ILE A 87 -0.04 4.69 3.11
CA ILE A 87 -1.24 5.26 2.51
C ILE A 87 -2.14 5.75 3.64
N THR A 88 -2.72 6.92 3.50
CA THR A 88 -3.71 7.52 4.41
C THR A 88 -5.00 7.77 3.66
#